data_AF-A0A9D7K567-F1
#
_entry.id   AF-A0A9D7K567-F1
#
_cell.length_a   1.000
_cell.length_b   1.000
_cell.length_c   1.000
_cell.angle_alpha   90.00
_cell.angle_beta   90.00
_cell.angle_gamma   90.00
#
_symmetry.space_group_name_H-M   'P 1'
#
loop_
_entity.id
_entity.type
_entity.pdbx_description
1 polymer ?
#
loop_
_entity_poly.entity_id
_entity_poly.type
_entity_poly.pdbx_seq_one_letter_code
_entity_poly.pdbx_strand_id
1 'polypeptide(L)'
;MAFAALLGEIGELMLWAFEPAVPQNALDELHSGRASRNVLAQQQTAGFAFKQLSLGSIEAWALPQLLGQLVKGADTPRANIARIASDASRHIQANPRNPALPDDVIGVKTFLPGVSWEALLESLPIDDDYREDVLQAVFHSTGNEH
;
A
#
# COMPACT_ATOMS: atom_id res chain seq x y z
N MET A 1 0.15 6.49 18.30
CA MET A 1 0.11 6.70 16.83
C MET A 1 -0.03 5.39 16.06
N ALA A 2 0.70 4.32 16.39
CA ALA A 2 0.57 3.01 15.72
C ALA A 2 -0.86 2.43 15.68
N PHE A 3 -1.62 2.53 16.79
CA PHE A 3 -3.00 2.03 16.83
C PHE A 3 -3.95 2.78 15.88
N ALA A 4 -3.80 4.10 15.73
CA ALA A 4 -4.64 4.89 14.82
C ALA A 4 -4.28 4.65 13.35
N ALA A 5 -3.02 4.39 13.04
CA ALA A 5 -2.61 3.94 11.71
C ALA A 5 -3.17 2.55 11.40
N LEU A 6 -3.05 1.60 12.34
CA LEU A 6 -3.61 0.25 12.19
C LEU A 6 -5.14 0.27 12.02
N LEU A 7 -5.84 1.10 12.79
CA LEU A 7 -7.30 1.26 12.65
C LEU A 7 -7.69 2.03 11.40
N GLY A 8 -6.81 2.89 10.88
CA GLY A 8 -7.01 3.56 9.61
C GLY A 8 -6.99 2.61 8.43
N GLU A 9 -6.19 1.55 8.54
CA GLU A 9 -6.07 0.50 7.53
C GLU A 9 -6.91 -0.75 7.85
N ILE A 10 -7.78 -0.71 8.87
CA ILE A 10 -8.55 -1.90 9.28
C ILE A 10 -9.53 -2.36 8.21
N GLY A 11 -10.12 -1.43 7.44
CA GLY A 11 -11.00 -1.76 6.33
C GLY A 11 -10.26 -2.54 5.24
N GLU A 12 -9.08 -2.07 4.86
CA GLU A 12 -8.21 -2.77 3.90
C GLU A 12 -7.75 -4.13 4.43
N LEU A 13 -7.33 -4.20 5.70
CA LEU A 13 -6.97 -5.45 6.37
C LEU A 13 -8.11 -6.48 6.39
N MET A 14 -9.34 -6.03 6.67
CA MET A 14 -10.51 -6.91 6.66
C MET A 14 -10.79 -7.44 5.25
N LEU A 15 -10.64 -6.60 4.22
CA LEU A 15 -10.78 -7.05 2.83
C LEU A 15 -9.74 -8.11 2.49
N TRP A 16 -8.46 -7.91 2.81
CA TRP A 16 -7.44 -8.93 2.61
C TRP A 16 -7.71 -10.23 3.37
N ALA A 17 -8.30 -10.15 4.57
CA ALA A 17 -8.58 -11.33 5.39
C ALA A 17 -9.81 -12.12 4.93
N PHE A 18 -10.86 -11.44 4.47
CA PHE A 18 -12.15 -12.08 4.18
C PHE A 18 -12.48 -12.17 2.69
N GLU A 19 -11.97 -11.26 1.86
CA GLU A 19 -12.22 -11.21 0.43
C GLU A 19 -10.99 -10.64 -0.34
N PRO A 20 -9.86 -11.37 -0.38
CA PRO A 20 -8.60 -10.87 -0.94
C PRO A 20 -8.67 -10.56 -2.45
N ALA A 21 -9.69 -11.06 -3.16
CA ALA A 21 -9.90 -10.75 -4.57
C ALA A 21 -10.20 -9.26 -4.80
N VAL A 22 -10.89 -8.59 -3.87
CA VAL A 22 -11.24 -7.17 -4.00
C VAL A 22 -10.02 -6.25 -3.98
N PRO A 23 -9.13 -6.30 -2.98
CA PRO A 23 -7.92 -5.48 -2.97
C PRO A 23 -6.93 -5.90 -4.07
N GLN A 24 -6.86 -7.18 -4.42
CA GLN A 24 -6.04 -7.62 -5.56
C GLN A 24 -6.50 -7.00 -6.88
N ASN A 25 -7.80 -7.02 -7.17
CA ASN A 25 -8.33 -6.38 -8.38
C ASN A 25 -8.06 -4.86 -8.39
N ALA A 26 -8.15 -4.19 -7.24
CA ALA A 26 -7.84 -2.76 -7.13
C ALA A 26 -6.36 -2.46 -7.43
N LEU A 27 -5.44 -3.32 -6.98
CA LEU A 27 -4.02 -3.24 -7.34
C LEU A 27 -3.81 -3.46 -8.83
N ASP A 28 -4.43 -4.50 -9.40
CA ASP A 28 -4.33 -4.80 -10.83
C ASP A 28 -4.87 -3.64 -11.70
N GLU A 29 -5.98 -3.01 -11.29
CA GLU A 29 -6.54 -1.83 -11.95
C GLU A 29 -5.60 -0.62 -11.88
N LEU A 30 -4.94 -0.41 -10.75
CA LEU A 30 -3.93 0.64 -10.59
C LEU A 30 -2.70 0.36 -11.49
N HIS A 31 -2.17 -0.86 -11.48
CA HIS A 31 -0.98 -1.25 -12.23
C HIS A 31 -1.24 -1.30 -13.74
N SER A 32 -2.49 -1.53 -14.15
CA SER A 32 -2.88 -1.44 -15.55
C SER A 32 -2.84 -0.02 -16.12
N GLY A 33 -2.67 1.01 -15.29
CA GLY A 33 -2.70 2.42 -15.67
C GLY A 33 -4.10 2.96 -16.00
N ARG A 34 -5.15 2.13 -15.94
CA ARG A 34 -6.55 2.55 -16.15
C ARG A 34 -7.03 3.49 -15.03
N ALA A 35 -6.51 3.31 -13.82
CA ALA A 35 -6.70 4.22 -12.71
C ALA A 35 -5.45 5.06 -12.46
N SER A 36 -5.60 6.40 -12.49
CA SER A 36 -4.49 7.32 -12.21
C SER A 36 -4.15 7.45 -10.72
N ARG A 37 -5.01 6.95 -9.83
CA ARG A 37 -4.86 7.03 -8.37
C ARG A 37 -5.43 5.78 -7.71
N ASN A 38 -4.78 5.33 -6.64
CA ASN A 38 -5.20 4.16 -5.86
C ASN A 38 -6.67 4.26 -5.39
N VAL A 39 -7.11 5.42 -4.89
CA VAL A 39 -8.52 5.65 -4.50
C VAL A 39 -9.49 5.47 -5.68
N LEU A 40 -9.08 5.87 -6.88
CA LEU A 40 -9.89 5.71 -8.09
C LEU A 40 -9.96 4.23 -8.51
N ALA A 41 -8.84 3.51 -8.40
CA ALA A 41 -8.78 2.07 -8.64
C ALA A 41 -9.72 1.30 -7.69
N GLN A 42 -9.68 1.61 -6.39
CA GLN A 42 -10.60 1.05 -5.39
C GLN A 42 -12.06 1.35 -5.71
N GLN A 43 -12.39 2.58 -6.12
CA GLN A 43 -13.76 2.91 -6.52
C GLN A 43 -14.21 2.17 -7.77
N GLN A 44 -13.33 1.98 -8.75
CA GLN A 44 -13.65 1.28 -9.99
C GLN A 44 -13.86 -0.24 -9.79
N THR A 45 -13.13 -0.86 -8.86
CA THR A 45 -13.20 -2.30 -8.63
C THR A 45 -14.15 -2.69 -7.50
N ALA A 46 -14.15 -1.96 -6.40
CA ALA A 46 -14.94 -2.27 -5.20
C ALA A 46 -16.19 -1.39 -5.04
N GLY A 47 -16.30 -0.28 -5.80
CA GLY A 47 -17.40 0.69 -5.67
C GLY A 47 -17.26 1.66 -4.48
N PHE A 48 -16.19 1.54 -3.68
CA PHE A 48 -15.89 2.40 -2.55
C PHE A 48 -14.37 2.49 -2.32
N ALA A 49 -13.92 3.53 -1.63
CA ALA A 49 -12.54 3.60 -1.16
C ALA A 49 -12.39 2.82 0.16
N PHE A 50 -11.31 2.06 0.34
CA PHE A 50 -11.09 1.24 1.55
C PHE A 50 -11.06 2.09 2.83
N LYS A 51 -10.62 3.35 2.73
CA LYS A 51 -10.74 4.36 3.79
C LYS A 51 -12.19 4.56 4.28
N GLN A 52 -13.19 4.48 3.38
CA GLN A 52 -14.61 4.57 3.75
C GLN A 52 -15.04 3.35 4.55
N LEU A 53 -14.52 2.16 4.24
CA LEU A 53 -14.76 0.94 5.02
C LEU A 53 -14.12 1.03 6.42
N SER A 54 -12.89 1.56 6.51
CA SER A 54 -12.25 1.82 7.81
C SER A 54 -13.04 2.81 8.67
N LEU A 55 -13.54 3.89 8.07
CA LEU A 55 -14.39 4.87 8.76
C LEU A 55 -15.73 4.27 9.20
N GLY A 56 -16.38 3.48 8.33
CA GLY A 56 -17.62 2.77 8.67
C GLY A 56 -17.42 1.76 9.80
N SER A 57 -16.26 1.10 9.87
CA SER A 57 -15.91 0.18 10.96
C SER A 57 -15.70 0.91 12.29
N ILE A 58 -15.03 2.08 12.26
CA ILE A 58 -14.86 2.95 13.44
C ILE A 58 -16.22 3.38 13.99
N GLU A 59 -17.16 3.73 13.11
CA GLU A 59 -18.52 4.11 13.49
C GLU A 59 -19.32 2.91 14.02
N ALA A 60 -19.28 1.77 13.33
CA ALA A 60 -20.02 0.56 13.69
C ALA A 60 -19.61 -0.03 15.05
N TRP A 61 -18.33 0.11 15.42
CA TRP A 61 -17.82 -0.38 16.71
C TRP A 61 -17.80 0.69 17.80
N ALA A 62 -18.41 1.85 17.57
CA ALA A 62 -18.49 2.96 18.52
C ALA A 62 -17.11 3.39 19.07
N LEU A 63 -16.10 3.42 18.19
CA LEU A 63 -14.74 3.77 18.57
C LEU A 63 -14.58 5.30 18.77
N PRO A 64 -13.61 5.76 19.58
CA PRO A 64 -13.39 7.17 19.83
C PRO A 64 -13.27 8.02 18.55
N GLN A 65 -13.99 9.15 18.50
CA GLN A 65 -14.08 10.03 17.32
C GLN A 65 -12.72 10.55 16.82
N LEU A 66 -11.75 10.68 17.72
CA LEU A 66 -10.36 11.05 17.41
C LEU A 66 -9.72 10.08 16.41
N LEU A 67 -10.07 8.79 16.47
CA LEU A 67 -9.59 7.79 15.51
C LEU A 67 -10.13 8.10 14.12
N GLY A 68 -11.43 8.37 13.99
CA GLY A 68 -12.01 8.79 12.71
C GLY A 68 -11.40 10.07 12.16
N GLN A 69 -11.04 11.03 13.01
CA GLN A 69 -10.32 12.25 12.60
C GLN A 69 -8.89 11.96 12.14
N LEU A 70 -8.18 11.04 12.80
CA LEU A 70 -6.85 10.58 12.40
C LEU A 70 -6.89 9.84 11.07
N VAL A 71 -7.88 8.96 10.85
CA VAL A 71 -8.10 8.28 9.57
C VAL A 71 -8.44 9.27 8.46
N LYS A 72 -9.31 10.24 8.74
CA LYS A 72 -9.62 11.32 7.78
C LYS A 72 -8.37 12.13 7.43
N GLY A 73 -7.52 12.42 8.41
CA GLY A 73 -6.22 13.07 8.26
C GLY A 73 -5.06 12.15 7.79
N ALA A 74 -5.31 10.88 7.53
CA ALA A 74 -4.29 9.89 7.14
C ALA A 74 -3.91 9.95 5.65
N ASP A 75 -4.40 10.93 4.87
CA ASP A 75 -3.84 11.22 3.52
C ASP A 75 -2.51 11.99 3.59
N THR A 76 -1.77 11.84 4.69
CA THR A 76 -0.44 12.44 4.83
C THR A 76 0.61 11.52 4.22
N PRO A 77 1.74 12.06 3.72
CA PRO A 77 2.86 11.24 3.23
C PRO A 77 3.27 10.14 4.22
N ARG A 78 3.27 10.44 5.52
CA ARG A 78 3.61 9.47 6.59
C ARG A 78 2.65 8.29 6.65
N ALA A 79 1.35 8.52 6.50
CA ALA A 79 0.36 7.46 6.58
C ALA A 79 0.36 6.62 5.30
N ASN A 80 0.57 7.22 4.13
CA ASN A 80 0.79 6.47 2.89
C ASN A 80 2.06 5.61 2.94
N ILE A 81 3.17 6.13 3.48
CA ILE A 81 4.40 5.34 3.72
C ILE A 81 4.10 4.16 4.66
N ALA A 82 3.38 4.39 5.75
CA ALA A 82 3.05 3.32 6.71
C ALA A 82 2.17 2.23 6.09
N ARG A 83 1.21 2.60 5.24
CA ARG A 83 0.36 1.66 4.50
C ARG A 83 1.19 0.79 3.55
N ILE A 84 1.99 1.43 2.68
CA ILE A 84 2.85 0.71 1.72
C ILE A 84 3.86 -0.18 2.44
N ALA A 85 4.44 0.27 3.56
CA ALA A 85 5.31 -0.57 4.38
C ALA A 85 4.58 -1.77 4.99
N SER A 86 3.32 -1.60 5.38
CA SER A 86 2.48 -2.68 5.89
C SER A 86 2.10 -3.67 4.79
N ASP A 87 1.83 -3.21 3.57
CA ASP A 87 1.57 -4.05 2.40
C ASP A 87 2.82 -4.85 2.00
N ALA A 88 3.96 -4.18 1.88
CA ALA A 88 5.25 -4.83 1.63
C ALA A 88 5.57 -5.90 2.69
N SER A 89 5.32 -5.61 3.98
CA SER A 89 5.51 -6.59 5.06
C SER A 89 4.58 -7.80 4.91
N ARG A 90 3.33 -7.62 4.47
CA ARG A 90 2.41 -8.72 4.18
C ARG A 90 2.89 -9.53 2.98
N HIS A 91 3.30 -8.88 1.91
CA HIS A 91 3.82 -9.54 0.71
C HIS A 91 5.04 -10.39 1.01
N ILE A 92 6.02 -9.85 1.75
CA ILE A 92 7.23 -10.58 2.17
C ILE A 92 6.88 -11.79 3.05
N GLN A 93 5.94 -11.63 3.99
CA GLN A 93 5.51 -12.74 4.85
C GLN A 93 4.78 -13.84 4.08
N ALA A 94 3.97 -13.49 3.07
CA ALA A 94 3.26 -14.45 2.25
C ALA A 94 4.20 -15.18 1.28
N ASN A 95 5.13 -14.45 0.67
CA ASN A 95 6.19 -14.96 -0.18
C ASN A 95 7.37 -13.98 -0.15
N PRO A 96 8.55 -14.38 0.34
CA PRO A 96 9.73 -13.51 0.35
C PRO A 96 10.11 -12.97 -1.04
N ARG A 97 9.71 -13.66 -2.12
CA ARG A 97 9.89 -13.25 -3.52
C ARG A 97 8.57 -12.84 -4.20
N ASN A 98 7.71 -12.14 -3.46
CA ASN A 98 6.39 -11.73 -3.97
C ASN A 98 6.53 -10.76 -5.16
N PRO A 99 5.91 -11.04 -6.32
CA PRO A 99 6.01 -10.18 -7.50
C PRO A 99 5.45 -8.76 -7.32
N ALA A 100 4.67 -8.49 -6.26
CA ALA A 100 4.17 -7.15 -5.94
C ALA A 100 5.21 -6.23 -5.26
N LEU A 101 6.35 -6.77 -4.79
CA LEU A 101 7.36 -6.00 -4.05
C LEU A 101 7.97 -4.82 -4.84
N PRO A 102 8.28 -4.95 -6.16
CA PRO A 102 8.72 -3.82 -6.97
C PRO A 102 7.70 -2.67 -6.98
N ASP A 103 6.41 -2.98 -7.03
CA ASP A 103 5.35 -1.97 -7.06
C ASP A 103 5.23 -1.25 -5.70
N ASP A 104 5.39 -1.98 -4.58
CA ASP A 104 5.45 -1.38 -3.24
C ASP A 104 6.63 -0.39 -3.12
N VAL A 105 7.80 -0.78 -3.65
CA VAL A 105 9.02 0.04 -3.65
C VAL A 105 8.86 1.30 -4.50
N ILE A 106 8.26 1.18 -5.69
CA ILE A 106 7.93 2.33 -6.55
C ILE A 106 6.92 3.25 -5.85
N GLY A 107 5.88 2.68 -5.24
CA GLY A 107 4.83 3.44 -4.56
C GLY A 107 5.38 4.27 -3.40
N VAL A 108 6.28 3.71 -2.58
CA VAL A 108 6.85 4.45 -1.45
C VAL A 108 7.83 5.54 -1.90
N LYS A 109 8.52 5.35 -3.04
CA LYS A 109 9.45 6.33 -3.62
C LYS A 109 8.77 7.68 -3.91
N THR A 110 7.51 7.69 -4.32
CA THR A 110 6.73 8.91 -4.56
C THR A 110 6.71 9.83 -3.32
N PHE A 111 6.81 9.26 -2.12
CA PHE A 111 6.84 10.00 -0.85
C PHE A 111 8.25 10.24 -0.30
N LEU A 112 9.27 9.59 -0.85
CA LEU A 112 10.67 9.65 -0.42
C LEU A 112 11.62 9.99 -1.60
N PRO A 113 11.47 11.17 -2.25
CA PRO A 113 12.24 11.50 -3.45
C PRO A 113 13.77 11.56 -3.21
N GLY A 114 14.20 11.91 -1.99
CA GLY A 114 15.62 12.04 -1.64
C GLY A 114 16.35 10.75 -1.22
N VAL A 115 15.66 9.61 -1.11
CA VAL A 115 16.26 8.32 -0.72
C VAL A 115 16.63 7.54 -1.98
N SER A 116 17.84 7.01 -2.11
CA SER A 116 18.20 6.20 -3.29
C SER A 116 17.43 4.87 -3.32
N TRP A 117 17.34 4.24 -4.48
CA TRP A 117 16.64 2.95 -4.62
C TRP A 117 17.34 1.86 -3.81
N GLU A 118 18.66 1.86 -3.82
CA GLU A 118 19.53 0.93 -3.09
C GLU A 118 19.31 1.07 -1.58
N ALA A 119 19.32 2.30 -1.06
CA ALA A 119 19.09 2.56 0.36
C ALA A 119 17.68 2.14 0.82
N LEU A 120 16.69 2.22 -0.07
CA LEU A 120 15.33 1.78 0.22
C LEU A 120 15.22 0.25 0.28
N LEU A 121 15.86 -0.44 -0.67
CA LEU A 121 15.89 -1.90 -0.74
C LEU A 121 16.74 -2.55 0.36
N GLU A 122 17.82 -1.89 0.81
CA GLU A 122 18.62 -2.33 1.96
C GLU A 122 17.80 -2.42 3.27
N SER A 123 16.72 -1.65 3.37
CA SER A 123 15.84 -1.67 4.54
C SER A 123 14.89 -2.87 4.58
N LEU A 124 14.75 -3.60 3.47
CA LEU A 124 13.83 -4.73 3.36
C LEU A 124 14.50 -6.05 3.79
N PRO A 125 13.81 -6.91 4.56
CA PRO A 125 14.32 -8.21 4.96
C PRO A 125 14.17 -9.24 3.83
N ILE A 126 14.87 -9.02 2.71
CA ILE A 126 14.89 -9.89 1.52
C ILE A 126 16.32 -10.29 1.16
N ASP A 127 16.46 -11.45 0.52
CA ASP A 127 17.75 -12.00 0.07
C ASP A 127 18.44 -11.09 -0.96
N ASP A 128 19.77 -11.07 -0.96
CA ASP A 128 20.58 -10.17 -1.80
C ASP A 128 20.43 -10.45 -3.31
N ASP A 129 20.23 -11.72 -3.70
CA ASP A 129 19.99 -12.12 -5.09
C ASP A 129 18.65 -11.57 -5.60
N TYR A 130 17.60 -11.68 -4.78
CA TYR A 130 16.29 -11.14 -5.10
C TYR A 130 16.25 -9.60 -5.04
N ARG A 131 17.07 -8.99 -4.18
CA ARG A 131 17.18 -7.52 -4.11
C ARG A 131 17.64 -6.93 -5.44
N GLU A 132 18.61 -7.57 -6.10
CA GLU A 132 19.07 -7.17 -7.44
C GLU A 132 17.96 -7.35 -8.48
N ASP A 133 17.22 -8.47 -8.45
CA ASP A 133 16.08 -8.69 -9.35
C ASP A 133 15.01 -7.59 -9.22
N VAL A 134 14.69 -7.18 -7.98
CA VAL A 134 13.73 -6.11 -7.70
C VAL A 134 14.27 -4.76 -8.18
N LEU A 135 15.55 -4.48 -7.95
CA LEU A 135 16.18 -3.24 -8.43
C LEU A 135 16.10 -3.13 -9.96
N GLN A 136 16.38 -4.22 -10.67
CA GLN A 136 16.23 -4.28 -12.14
C GLN A 136 14.77 -4.07 -12.56
N ALA A 137 13.81 -4.73 -11.91
CA ALA A 137 12.39 -4.57 -12.21
C ALA A 137 11.92 -3.11 -12.02
N VAL A 138 12.35 -2.45 -10.94
CA VAL A 138 12.04 -1.04 -10.66
C VAL A 138 12.62 -0.12 -11.74
N PHE A 139 13.87 -0.34 -12.17
CA PHE A 139 14.47 0.45 -13.25
C PHE A 139 13.79 0.25 -14.60
N HIS A 140 13.30 -0.96 -14.91
CA HIS A 140 12.54 -1.21 -16.14
C HIS A 140 11.18 -0.52 -16.12
N SER A 141 10.47 -0.54 -14.99
CA SER A 141 9.16 0.10 -14.83
C SER A 141 9.23 1.63 -14.78
N THR A 142 10.33 2.20 -14.28
CA THR A 142 10.52 3.66 -14.15
C THR A 142 11.32 4.27 -15.30
N GLY A 143 12.08 3.47 -16.06
CA GLY A 143 12.92 3.88 -17.18
C GLY A 143 12.21 3.98 -18.55
N ASN A 144 10.89 3.75 -18.60
CA ASN A 144 10.10 3.82 -19.85
C ASN A 144 9.45 5.20 -20.08
N GLU A 145 9.89 6.24 -19.35
CA GLU A 145 9.52 7.65 -19.57
C GLU A 145 10.72 8.43 -20.16
N HIS A 146 11.00 8.19 -21.45
CA HIS A 146 11.81 9.09 -22.28
C HIS A 146 11.04 9.48 -23.53
#